data_AF-A0A7W1R346-F1
#
_entry.id   AF-A0A7W1R346-F1
#
_cell.length_a   1.000
_cell.length_b   1.000
_cell.length_c   1.000
_cell.angle_alpha   90.00
_cell.angle_beta   90.00
_cell.angle_gamma   90.00
#
_symmetry.space_group_name_H-M   'P 1'
#
loop_
_entity.id
_entity.type
_entity.pdbx_description
1 polymer ?
#
loop_
_entity_poly.entity_id
_entity_poly.type
_entity_poly.pdbx_seq_one_letter_code
_entity_poly.pdbx_strand_id
1 'polypeptide(L)'
;MTGWIPLLVRQEDYAEFAARVASREIGREDSGVIPSFSSGPVAATVGATKEAELLATLKSWSMEALRQLAESSATFATAERWGKAMDVMCNHVGEFISSAQLAAEAGMPINHWRDAPRKLPSHLAKHYEQNIGWPLKAVGGRDLKKDDQVYWGMTAGQAQRWLQVRAQTPAIGYPPTTSDRN
;
A
#
# COMPACT_ATOMS: atom_id res chain seq x y z
N MET A 1 -4.75 31.40 -31.35
CA MET A 1 -5.21 30.56 -30.24
C MET A 1 -4.37 29.29 -30.22
N THR A 2 -3.43 29.20 -29.28
CA THR A 2 -2.53 28.06 -29.12
C THR A 2 -3.27 27.01 -28.29
N GLY A 3 -3.76 25.95 -28.94
CA GLY A 3 -4.46 24.86 -28.28
C GLY A 3 -3.49 23.77 -27.81
N TRP A 4 -3.72 23.24 -26.62
CA TRP A 4 -2.98 22.07 -26.11
C TRP A 4 -3.69 20.78 -26.52
N ILE A 5 -2.93 19.79 -26.98
CA ILE A 5 -3.45 18.47 -27.38
C ILE A 5 -2.85 17.43 -26.42
N PRO A 6 -3.66 16.61 -25.71
CA PRO A 6 -3.14 15.57 -24.84
C PRO A 6 -2.55 14.42 -25.66
N LEU A 7 -1.36 13.96 -25.27
CA LEU A 7 -0.68 12.80 -25.85
C LEU A 7 -0.56 11.69 -24.80
N LEU A 8 -0.91 10.46 -25.18
CA LEU A 8 -0.71 9.28 -24.36
C LEU A 8 0.70 8.75 -24.60
N VAL A 9 1.48 8.63 -23.53
CA VAL A 9 2.85 8.13 -23.55
C VAL A 9 2.96 7.01 -22.51
N ARG A 10 3.76 5.98 -22.80
CA ARG A 10 4.06 4.95 -21.82
C ARG A 10 4.81 5.56 -20.63
N GLN A 11 4.60 5.01 -19.44
CA GLN A 11 5.09 5.62 -18.21
C GLN A 11 6.62 5.67 -18.17
N GLU A 12 7.27 4.63 -18.68
CA GLU A 12 8.73 4.53 -18.80
C GLU A 12 9.34 5.61 -19.71
N ASP A 13 8.59 6.07 -20.72
CA ASP A 13 9.06 7.04 -21.71
C ASP A 13 8.74 8.50 -21.31
N TYR A 14 7.93 8.70 -20.26
CA TYR A 14 7.41 10.02 -19.88
C TYR A 14 8.51 11.05 -19.61
N ALA A 15 9.56 10.65 -18.88
CA ALA A 15 10.65 11.56 -18.51
C ALA A 15 11.38 12.13 -19.75
N GLU A 16 11.58 11.30 -20.77
CA GLU A 16 12.22 11.71 -22.03
C GLU A 16 11.34 12.69 -22.82
N PHE A 17 10.05 12.38 -22.95
CA PHE A 17 9.11 13.25 -23.66
C PHE A 17 8.91 14.60 -22.96
N ALA A 18 8.80 14.59 -21.62
CA ALA A 18 8.69 15.82 -20.83
C ALA A 18 9.90 16.75 -21.03
N ALA A 19 11.12 16.19 -21.02
CA ALA A 19 12.34 16.96 -21.25
C ALA A 19 12.38 17.57 -22.66
N ARG A 20 11.97 16.81 -23.68
CA ARG A 20 11.94 17.30 -25.08
C ARG A 20 10.93 18.42 -25.30
N VAL A 21 9.76 18.33 -24.66
CA VAL A 21 8.74 19.40 -24.74
C VAL A 21 9.25 20.65 -24.01
N ALA A 22 9.82 20.50 -22.81
CA ALA A 22 10.38 21.62 -22.05
C ALA A 22 11.47 22.36 -22.85
N SER A 23 12.38 21.64 -23.52
CA SER A 23 13.40 22.26 -24.37
C SER A 23 12.82 23.04 -25.55
N ARG A 24 11.67 22.62 -26.10
CA ARG A 24 11.02 23.29 -27.23
C ARG A 24 10.23 24.54 -26.80
N GLU A 25 9.66 24.53 -25.60
CA GLU A 25 8.93 25.68 -25.06
C GLU A 25 9.86 26.85 -24.71
N ILE A 26 11.10 26.59 -24.30
CA ILE A 26 12.12 27.63 -24.02
C ILE A 26 12.39 28.54 -25.24
N GLY A 27 12.16 28.05 -26.46
CA GLY A 27 12.40 28.81 -27.70
C GLY A 27 11.16 29.49 -28.30
N ARG A 28 9.99 29.46 -27.65
CA ARG A 28 8.76 30.07 -28.18
C ARG A 28 8.59 31.50 -27.66
N GLU A 29 8.41 32.46 -28.56
CA GLU A 29 8.25 33.90 -28.25
C GLU A 29 6.99 34.22 -27.41
N ASP A 30 6.03 33.30 -27.32
CA ASP A 30 4.82 33.38 -26.48
C ASP A 30 5.03 32.91 -25.01
N SER A 31 6.28 32.95 -24.51
CA SER A 31 6.71 32.45 -23.19
C SER A 31 6.03 33.09 -21.95
N GLY A 32 5.04 33.96 -22.13
CA GLY A 32 4.29 34.62 -21.06
C GLY A 32 3.06 33.87 -20.54
N VAL A 33 2.59 32.82 -21.24
CA VAL A 33 1.47 32.00 -20.79
C VAL A 33 1.94 30.56 -20.65
N ILE A 34 2.79 30.31 -19.66
CA ILE A 34 2.81 28.99 -19.03
C ILE A 34 1.43 28.88 -18.39
N PRO A 35 0.49 28.03 -18.88
CA PRO A 35 -0.66 27.72 -18.05
C PRO A 35 -0.08 27.23 -16.73
N SER A 36 -0.37 27.95 -15.65
CA SER A 36 -0.18 27.44 -14.31
C SER A 36 -1.12 26.25 -14.17
N PHE A 37 -0.71 25.12 -14.75
CA PHE A 37 -1.03 23.83 -14.19
C PHE A 37 -0.34 23.89 -12.85
N SER A 38 -1.12 24.29 -11.84
CA SER A 38 -0.77 24.15 -10.44
C SER A 38 -0.03 22.83 -10.35
N SER A 39 1.28 22.90 -10.05
CA SER A 39 2.10 21.74 -9.76
C SER A 39 1.68 21.21 -8.39
N GLY A 40 0.40 20.93 -8.24
CA GLY A 40 -0.06 19.87 -7.37
C GLY A 40 0.40 18.57 -8.01
N PRO A 41 0.73 17.54 -7.20
CA PRO A 41 0.95 16.20 -7.75
C PRO A 41 -0.23 15.91 -8.66
N VAL A 42 0.06 15.53 -9.91
CA VAL A 42 -0.93 15.19 -10.93
C VAL A 42 -1.65 13.96 -10.39
N ALA A 43 -2.67 14.20 -9.56
CA ALA A 43 -3.66 13.23 -9.19
C ALA A 43 -4.33 12.94 -10.52
N ALA A 44 -3.87 11.85 -11.13
CA ALA A 44 -4.51 11.30 -12.29
C ALA A 44 -5.97 11.08 -11.88
N THR A 45 -6.87 11.95 -12.35
CA THR A 45 -8.30 11.66 -12.34
C THR A 45 -8.55 10.66 -13.46
N VAL A 46 -7.85 9.51 -13.39
CA VAL A 46 -8.37 8.24 -13.85
C VAL A 46 -9.71 8.13 -13.16
N GLY A 47 -10.80 8.05 -13.91
CA GLY A 47 -12.13 7.86 -13.34
C GLY A 47 -12.01 6.84 -12.23
N ALA A 48 -12.28 7.29 -10.99
CA ALA A 48 -11.89 6.55 -9.80
C ALA A 48 -12.44 5.13 -9.95
N THR A 49 -11.54 4.16 -10.12
CA THR A 49 -11.98 2.77 -10.16
C THR A 49 -12.67 2.51 -8.83
N LYS A 50 -13.75 1.72 -8.82
CA LYS A 50 -14.48 1.41 -7.58
C LYS A 50 -13.54 0.93 -6.47
N GLU A 51 -12.45 0.25 -6.85
CA GLU A 51 -11.35 -0.15 -5.98
C GLU A 51 -10.61 1.05 -5.34
N ALA A 52 -10.27 2.08 -6.11
CA ALA A 52 -9.67 3.32 -5.58
C ALA A 52 -10.60 4.05 -4.61
N GLU A 53 -11.90 4.12 -4.90
CA GLU A 53 -12.91 4.72 -4.01
C GLU A 53 -13.00 3.93 -2.68
N LEU A 54 -13.03 2.60 -2.77
CA LEU A 54 -13.06 1.73 -1.60
C LEU A 54 -11.79 1.89 -0.74
N LEU A 55 -10.63 2.00 -1.36
CA LEU A 55 -9.35 2.23 -0.70
C LEU A 55 -9.25 3.63 -0.08
N ALA A 56 -9.87 4.66 -0.67
CA ALA A 56 -9.88 6.01 -0.11
C ALA A 56 -10.55 6.09 1.27
N THR A 57 -11.44 5.16 1.59
CA THR A 57 -12.07 5.07 2.92
C THR A 57 -11.19 4.39 3.98
N LEU A 58 -10.02 3.85 3.61
CA LEU A 58 -9.11 3.22 4.55
C LEU A 58 -8.41 4.28 5.40
N LYS A 59 -8.69 4.29 6.70
CA LYS A 59 -7.94 5.10 7.66
C LYS A 59 -6.50 4.58 7.73
N SER A 60 -5.56 5.41 7.31
CA SER A 60 -4.13 5.14 7.45
C SER A 60 -3.73 4.98 8.91
N TRP A 61 -2.88 4.01 9.19
CA TRP A 61 -2.28 3.87 10.52
C TRP A 61 -1.14 4.87 10.71
N SER A 62 -0.87 5.26 11.96
CA SER A 62 0.32 6.02 12.32
C SER A 62 1.58 5.15 12.20
N MET A 63 2.74 5.79 12.05
CA MET A 63 4.03 5.09 12.03
C MET A 63 4.28 4.31 13.33
N GLU A 64 3.87 4.88 14.47
CA GLU A 64 4.03 4.24 15.78
C GLU A 64 3.21 2.96 15.91
N ALA A 65 1.94 2.98 15.48
CA ALA A 65 1.09 1.79 15.49
C ALA A 65 1.63 0.71 14.55
N LEU A 66 2.12 1.09 13.37
CA LEU A 66 2.75 0.13 12.45
C LEU A 66 4.04 -0.46 13.02
N ARG A 67 4.85 0.35 13.68
CA ARG A 67 6.06 -0.10 14.37
C ARG A 67 5.72 -1.08 15.49
N GLN A 68 4.73 -0.74 16.32
CA GLN A 68 4.27 -1.61 17.38
C GLN A 68 3.74 -2.94 16.84
N LEU A 69 3.05 -2.95 15.69
CA LEU A 69 2.61 -4.18 15.02
C LEU A 69 3.79 -5.03 14.54
N ALA A 70 4.79 -4.40 13.93
CA ALA A 70 6.00 -5.07 13.46
C ALA A 70 6.79 -5.69 14.64
N GLU A 71 6.95 -4.95 15.74
CA GLU A 71 7.64 -5.44 16.95
C GLU A 71 6.84 -6.55 17.65
N SER A 72 5.52 -6.38 17.75
CA SER A 72 4.60 -7.36 18.35
C SER A 72 4.53 -8.68 17.57
N SER A 73 4.97 -8.69 16.31
CA SER A 73 4.97 -9.89 15.45
C SER A 73 5.87 -11.00 15.99
N ALA A 74 6.87 -10.67 16.81
CA ALA A 74 7.72 -11.68 17.47
C ALA A 74 7.01 -12.37 18.65
N THR A 75 5.98 -11.76 19.23
CA THR A 75 5.35 -12.22 20.47
C THR A 75 3.92 -12.71 20.27
N PHE A 76 3.18 -12.13 19.32
CA PHE A 76 1.76 -12.41 19.12
C PHE A 76 1.50 -12.95 17.71
N ALA A 77 0.98 -14.18 17.63
CA ALA A 77 0.63 -14.81 16.34
C ALA A 77 -0.37 -13.98 15.50
N THR A 78 -1.27 -13.22 16.14
CA THR A 78 -2.17 -12.30 15.42
C THR A 78 -1.36 -11.18 14.75
N ALA A 79 -0.43 -10.55 15.46
CA ALA A 79 0.43 -9.50 14.90
C ALA A 79 1.31 -10.05 13.78
N GLU A 80 1.90 -11.24 13.97
CA GLU A 80 2.72 -11.91 12.95
C GLU A 80 1.95 -12.15 11.65
N ARG A 81 0.71 -12.68 11.74
CA ARG A 81 -0.14 -12.93 10.58
C ARG A 81 -0.50 -11.65 9.84
N TRP A 82 -0.79 -10.58 10.57
CA TRP A 82 -1.06 -9.27 9.99
C TRP A 82 0.19 -8.66 9.36
N GLY A 83 1.36 -8.79 9.99
CA GLY A 83 2.63 -8.37 9.43
C GLY A 83 2.93 -9.06 8.10
N LYS A 84 2.79 -10.39 8.04
CA LYS A 84 2.94 -11.18 6.80
C LYS A 84 1.94 -10.77 5.73
N ALA A 85 0.68 -10.52 6.10
CA ALA A 85 -0.32 -10.04 5.16
C ALA A 85 0.03 -8.66 4.60
N MET A 86 0.51 -7.74 5.44
CA MET A 86 0.97 -6.42 4.98
C MET A 86 2.21 -6.52 4.09
N ASP A 87 3.16 -7.41 4.41
CA ASP A 87 4.32 -7.69 3.56
C ASP A 87 3.89 -8.15 2.15
N VAL A 88 2.89 -9.03 2.03
CA VAL A 88 2.32 -9.43 0.74
C VAL A 88 1.64 -8.26 0.02
N MET A 89 0.82 -7.50 0.73
CA MET A 89 0.08 -6.38 0.14
C MET A 89 1.00 -5.26 -0.39
N CYS A 90 2.26 -5.19 0.05
CA CYS A 90 3.24 -4.29 -0.54
C CYS A 90 3.59 -4.63 -2.01
N ASN A 91 3.30 -5.85 -2.46
CA ASN A 91 3.44 -6.25 -3.87
C ASN A 91 2.13 -6.05 -4.67
N HIS A 92 1.01 -5.79 -4.00
CA HIS A 92 -0.34 -5.65 -4.59
C HIS A 92 -0.95 -4.28 -4.24
N VAL A 93 -0.12 -3.23 -4.34
CA VAL A 93 -0.51 -1.88 -3.92
C VAL A 93 -1.59 -1.34 -4.84
N GLY A 94 -2.70 -0.88 -4.25
CA GLY A 94 -3.83 -0.36 -5.00
C GLY A 94 -4.78 -1.43 -5.54
N GLU A 95 -4.46 -2.71 -5.33
CA GLU A 95 -5.25 -3.84 -5.81
C GLU A 95 -5.96 -4.57 -4.67
N PHE A 96 -6.98 -5.34 -5.02
CA PHE A 96 -7.72 -6.21 -4.11
C PHE A 96 -7.49 -7.67 -4.43
N ILE A 97 -6.85 -8.40 -3.52
CA ILE A 97 -6.60 -9.84 -3.64
C ILE A 97 -7.50 -10.65 -2.71
N SER A 98 -7.83 -11.88 -3.11
CA SER A 98 -8.71 -12.75 -2.32
C SER A 98 -8.04 -13.19 -1.01
N SER A 99 -8.84 -13.56 -0.02
CA SER A 99 -8.33 -14.15 1.24
C SER A 99 -7.49 -15.41 1.00
N ALA A 100 -7.84 -16.22 -0.01
CA ALA A 100 -7.11 -17.43 -0.37
C ALA A 100 -5.73 -17.11 -0.96
N GLN A 101 -5.68 -16.14 -1.89
CA GLN A 101 -4.44 -15.67 -2.51
C GLN A 101 -3.52 -15.05 -1.46
N LEU A 102 -4.04 -14.14 -0.62
CA LEU A 102 -3.27 -13.49 0.43
C LEU A 102 -2.64 -14.52 1.39
N ALA A 103 -3.40 -15.53 1.82
CA ALA A 103 -2.89 -16.57 2.70
C ALA A 103 -1.80 -17.42 2.03
N ALA A 104 -2.01 -17.78 0.75
CA ALA A 104 -1.06 -18.56 -0.04
C ALA A 104 0.28 -17.81 -0.22
N GLU A 105 0.22 -16.55 -0.65
CA GLU A 105 1.42 -15.72 -0.84
C GLU A 105 2.12 -15.39 0.48
N ALA A 106 1.38 -15.26 1.58
CA ALA A 106 1.95 -15.04 2.90
C ALA A 106 2.54 -16.31 3.53
N GLY A 107 2.46 -17.45 2.85
CA GLY A 107 2.96 -18.75 3.34
C GLY A 107 2.22 -19.24 4.58
N MET A 108 0.92 -18.94 4.72
CA MET A 108 0.13 -19.35 5.88
C MET A 108 -1.15 -20.11 5.49
N PRO A 109 -1.64 -21.03 6.35
CA PRO A 109 -2.93 -21.68 6.13
C PRO A 109 -4.08 -20.67 6.06
N ILE A 110 -5.02 -20.88 5.14
CA ILE A 110 -6.19 -20.02 4.99
C ILE A 110 -7.00 -19.86 6.29
N ASN A 111 -7.04 -20.90 7.13
CA ASN A 111 -7.73 -20.84 8.42
C ASN A 111 -7.04 -19.89 9.41
N HIS A 112 -5.71 -19.75 9.35
CA HIS A 112 -4.97 -18.78 10.16
C HIS A 112 -5.31 -17.35 9.74
N TRP A 113 -5.39 -17.11 8.43
CA TRP A 113 -5.80 -15.81 7.92
C TRP A 113 -7.26 -15.51 8.25
N ARG A 114 -8.20 -16.43 8.02
CA ARG A 114 -9.63 -16.18 8.35
C ARG A 114 -9.89 -15.92 9.83
N ASP A 115 -9.04 -16.43 10.71
CA ASP A 115 -9.10 -16.20 12.15
C ASP A 115 -8.46 -14.85 12.57
N ALA A 116 -7.43 -14.38 11.87
CA ALA A 116 -6.69 -13.18 12.24
C ALA A 116 -7.53 -11.88 12.26
N PRO A 117 -8.41 -11.59 11.29
CA PRO A 117 -9.31 -10.43 11.35
C PRO A 117 -10.33 -10.49 12.48
N ARG A 118 -10.75 -11.68 12.90
CA ARG A 118 -11.68 -11.84 14.03
C ARG A 118 -11.00 -11.52 15.36
N LYS A 119 -9.72 -11.85 15.48
CA LYS A 119 -8.92 -11.64 16.70
C LYS A 119 -8.28 -10.26 16.77
N LEU A 120 -8.12 -9.57 15.65
CA LEU A 120 -7.47 -8.27 15.60
C LEU A 120 -8.16 -7.22 16.50
N PRO A 121 -9.50 -7.02 16.50
CA PRO A 121 -10.13 -6.02 17.35
C PRO A 121 -9.82 -6.20 18.84
N SER A 122 -9.80 -7.43 19.34
CA SER A 122 -9.43 -7.72 20.74
C SER A 122 -7.95 -7.44 21.02
N HIS A 123 -7.07 -7.71 20.06
CA HIS A 123 -5.65 -7.37 20.16
C HIS A 123 -5.45 -5.84 20.15
N LEU A 124 -6.12 -5.12 19.24
CA LEU A 124 -6.04 -3.66 19.15
C LEU A 124 -6.51 -2.99 20.44
N ALA A 125 -7.67 -3.40 20.98
CA ALA A 125 -8.20 -2.84 22.22
C ALA A 125 -7.29 -3.02 23.44
N LYS A 126 -6.39 -4.03 23.42
CA LYS A 126 -5.48 -4.31 24.52
C LYS A 126 -4.13 -3.60 24.41
N HIS A 127 -3.66 -3.38 23.19
CA HIS A 127 -2.27 -2.96 22.95
C HIS A 127 -2.16 -1.60 22.27
N TYR A 128 -3.23 -1.07 21.70
CA TYR A 128 -3.21 0.15 20.90
C TYR A 128 -4.15 1.20 21.49
N GLU A 129 -3.88 2.47 21.17
CA GLU A 129 -4.79 3.56 21.51
C GLU A 129 -6.19 3.33 20.90
N GLN A 130 -7.21 3.88 21.56
CA GLN A 130 -8.59 3.69 21.12
C GLN A 130 -8.78 4.22 19.69
N ASN A 131 -9.51 3.45 18.86
CA ASN A 131 -10.00 3.84 17.53
C ASN A 131 -9.05 3.63 16.32
N ILE A 132 -8.17 2.62 16.41
CA ILE A 132 -7.43 2.09 15.26
C ILE A 132 -8.24 0.93 14.64
N GLY A 133 -8.64 1.09 13.38
CA GLY A 133 -9.32 0.04 12.59
C GLY A 133 -8.34 -0.99 12.03
N TRP A 134 -8.77 -1.86 11.13
CA TRP A 134 -7.85 -2.79 10.45
C TRP A 134 -6.81 -2.06 9.59
N PRO A 135 -5.56 -2.55 9.51
CA PRO A 135 -4.51 -1.92 8.71
C PRO A 135 -4.68 -2.16 7.20
N LEU A 136 -5.53 -3.12 6.83
CA LEU A 136 -5.93 -3.40 5.45
C LEU A 136 -7.43 -3.16 5.27
N LYS A 137 -7.84 -2.79 4.06
CA LYS A 137 -9.24 -2.66 3.69
C LYS A 137 -9.81 -4.04 3.35
N ALA A 138 -10.88 -4.44 4.04
CA ALA A 138 -11.67 -5.60 3.66
C ALA A 138 -12.91 -5.17 2.87
N VAL A 139 -13.21 -5.88 1.80
CA VAL A 139 -14.40 -5.65 0.97
C VAL A 139 -15.00 -6.99 0.55
N GLY A 140 -16.33 -7.10 0.52
CA GLY A 140 -16.99 -8.27 -0.06
C GLY A 140 -16.86 -8.27 -1.57
N GLY A 141 -16.67 -9.43 -2.19
CA GLY A 141 -16.49 -9.51 -3.64
C GLY A 141 -17.69 -9.03 -4.44
N ARG A 142 -18.91 -9.04 -3.86
CA ARG A 142 -20.08 -8.37 -4.45
C ARG A 142 -19.86 -6.88 -4.73
N ASP A 143 -19.14 -6.17 -3.85
CA ASP A 143 -18.80 -4.77 -4.08
C ASP A 143 -17.80 -4.65 -5.25
N LEU A 144 -16.95 -5.64 -5.46
CA LEU A 144 -16.01 -5.69 -6.59
C LEU A 144 -16.60 -6.32 -7.84
N LYS A 145 -17.88 -6.71 -7.85
CA LYS A 145 -18.52 -7.51 -8.92
C LYS A 145 -17.77 -8.84 -9.19
N LYS A 146 -17.20 -9.43 -8.14
CA LYS A 146 -16.51 -10.72 -8.08
C LYS A 146 -17.36 -11.74 -7.30
N ASP A 147 -16.76 -12.89 -6.98
CA ASP A 147 -17.39 -13.96 -6.19
C ASP A 147 -17.68 -13.56 -4.72
N ASP A 148 -18.47 -14.36 -4.00
CA ASP A 148 -18.88 -14.07 -2.60
C ASP A 148 -17.77 -14.43 -1.59
N GLN A 149 -16.60 -13.79 -1.75
CA GLN A 149 -15.45 -13.91 -0.86
C GLN A 149 -15.00 -12.54 -0.34
N VAL A 150 -14.15 -12.53 0.68
CA VAL A 150 -13.53 -11.29 1.19
C VAL A 150 -12.23 -11.02 0.45
N TYR A 151 -12.13 -9.81 -0.07
CA TYR A 151 -10.96 -9.26 -0.73
C TYR A 151 -10.27 -8.22 0.15
N TRP A 152 -8.96 -8.16 0.05
CA TRP A 152 -8.08 -7.34 0.89
C TRP A 152 -7.28 -6.38 0.03
N GLY A 153 -7.23 -5.12 0.44
CA GLY A 153 -6.55 -4.05 -0.28
C GLY A 153 -5.75 -3.14 0.65
N MET A 154 -4.73 -2.49 0.09
CA MET A 154 -3.86 -1.54 0.78
C MET A 154 -3.59 -0.33 -0.10
N THR A 155 -3.58 0.86 0.50
CA THR A 155 -3.20 2.10 -0.20
C THR A 155 -1.68 2.21 -0.35
N ALA A 156 -1.22 2.93 -1.39
CA ALA A 156 0.20 3.20 -1.59
C ALA A 156 0.84 3.90 -0.38
N GLY A 157 0.15 4.86 0.23
CA GLY A 157 0.64 5.55 1.42
C GLY A 157 0.82 4.62 2.62
N GLN A 158 -0.10 3.67 2.84
CA GLN A 158 0.03 2.68 3.91
C GLN A 158 1.18 1.70 3.62
N ALA A 159 1.33 1.26 2.37
CA ALA A 159 2.42 0.38 1.94
C ALA A 159 3.79 1.02 2.15
N GLN A 160 3.95 2.29 1.77
CA GLN A 160 5.20 3.03 1.96
C GLN A 160 5.57 3.14 3.45
N ARG A 161 4.59 3.46 4.31
CA ARG A 161 4.80 3.50 5.77
C ARG A 161 5.21 2.15 6.32
N TRP A 162 4.56 1.08 5.87
CA TRP A 162 4.90 -0.28 6.30
C TRP A 162 6.33 -0.65 5.92
N LEU A 163 6.74 -0.41 4.66
CA LEU A 163 8.11 -0.67 4.21
C LEU A 163 9.14 0.14 5.01
N GLN A 164 8.85 1.40 5.33
CA GLN A 164 9.72 2.22 6.19
C GLN A 164 9.88 1.62 7.59
N VAL A 165 8.78 1.15 8.19
CA VAL A 165 8.82 0.46 9.49
C VAL A 165 9.63 -0.84 9.39
N ARG A 166 9.41 -1.64 8.35
CA ARG A 166 10.13 -2.92 8.17
C ARG A 166 11.62 -2.75 7.95
N ALA A 167 12.05 -1.65 7.32
CA ALA A 167 13.46 -1.29 7.22
C ALA A 167 14.09 -0.90 8.57
N GLN A 168 13.29 -0.37 9.51
CA GLN A 168 13.76 0.06 10.84
C GLN A 168 13.63 -1.04 11.90
N THR A 169 12.72 -1.99 11.71
CA THR A 169 12.50 -3.15 12.57
C THR A 169 12.91 -4.40 11.78
N PRO A 170 14.23 -4.67 11.61
CA PRO A 170 14.66 -5.93 11.04
C PRO A 170 14.06 -7.04 11.90
N ALA A 171 13.48 -8.05 11.25
CA ALA A 171 13.10 -9.27 11.95
C ALA A 171 14.31 -9.70 12.78
N ILE A 172 14.14 -9.81 14.10
CA ILE A 172 15.20 -10.26 14.99
C ILE A 172 15.57 -11.66 14.51
N GLY A 173 16.56 -11.72 13.63
CA GLY A 173 17.21 -12.94 13.23
C GLY A 173 17.80 -13.53 14.49
N TYR A 174 17.56 -14.82 14.67
CA TYR A 174 18.31 -15.63 15.62
C TYR A 174 19.78 -15.18 15.66
N PRO A 175 20.39 -15.03 16.86
CA PRO A 175 21.82 -14.77 16.92
C PRO A 175 22.53 -15.88 16.12
N PRO A 176 23.61 -15.56 15.38
CA PRO A 176 24.43 -16.59 14.78
C PRO A 176 24.87 -17.52 15.92
N THR A 177 24.52 -18.80 15.82
CA THR A 177 25.10 -19.83 16.68
C THR A 177 26.60 -19.77 16.48
N THR A 178 27.30 -19.20 17.46
CA THR A 178 28.75 -19.30 17.58
C THR A 178 29.08 -20.75 17.89
N SER A 179 29.09 -21.58 16.85
CA SER A 179 29.66 -22.92 16.87
C SER A 179 30.83 -22.88 15.92
N ASP A 180 32.00 -22.56 16.48
CA ASP A 180 33.28 -23.20 16.17
C ASP A 180 34.40 -22.46 16.91
N ARG A 181 34.81 -23.05 18.04
CA ARG A 181 36.20 -23.02 18.50
C ARG A 181 36.61 -24.47 18.67
N ASN A 182 37.35 -24.97 17.68
CA ASN A 182 38.45 -25.91 17.93
C ASN A 182 39.66 -25.10 18.39
#